data_AF-A0A2X2JKJ0-F1
#
_entry.id   AF-A0A2X2JKJ0-F1
#
_cell.length_a   1.000
_cell.length_b   1.000
_cell.length_c   1.000
_cell.angle_alpha   90.00
_cell.angle_beta   90.00
_cell.angle_gamma   90.00
#
_symmetry.space_group_name_H-M   'P 1'
#
loop_
_entity.id
_entity.type
_entity.pdbx_description
1 polymer ?
#
loop_
_entity_poly.entity_id
_entity_poly.type
_entity_poly.pdbx_seq_one_letter_code
_entity_poly.pdbx_strand_id
1 'polypeptide(L)' 'MLLDLWMPVLSGDQLIKIIRNTPEIKNIPILVLSASVDGRDVAEGLGANGFIAKPFDLNEITSSIHDVLAS' A
#
# COMPACT_ATOMS: atom_id res chain seq x y z
N MET A 1 2.24 -2.75 -6.90
CA MET A 1 1.60 -3.81 -6.07
C MET A 1 0.41 -3.19 -5.36
N LEU A 2 -0.74 -3.88 -5.39
CA LEU A 2 -1.92 -3.54 -4.58
C LEU A 2 -1.89 -4.40 -3.32
N LEU A 3 -2.11 -3.81 -2.14
CA LEU A 3 -1.96 -4.50 -0.86
C LEU A 3 -3.09 -4.15 0.11
N ASP A 4 -3.60 -5.15 0.84
CA ASP A 4 -4.45 -4.93 2.01
C ASP A 4 -3.61 -4.99 3.31
N LEU A 5 -3.95 -4.18 4.32
CA LEU A 5 -3.30 -4.25 5.62
C LEU A 5 -3.78 -5.43 6.46
N TRP A 6 -5.05 -5.77 6.36
CA TRP A 6 -5.70 -6.83 7.12
C TRP A 6 -5.71 -8.11 6.29
N MET A 7 -4.64 -8.89 6.43
CA MET A 7 -4.49 -10.20 5.78
C MET A 7 -4.29 -11.29 6.84
N PRO A 8 -4.85 -12.50 6.65
CA PRO A 8 -4.56 -13.61 7.52
C PRO A 8 -3.09 -14.05 7.35
N VAL A 9 -2.47 -14.51 8.44
CA VAL A 9 -1.09 -15.04 8.51
C VAL A 9 0.02 -13.98 8.48
N LEU A 10 0.08 -13.13 7.44
CA LEU A 10 1.08 -12.06 7.33
C LEU A 10 0.37 -10.73 7.15
N SER A 11 0.57 -9.82 8.10
CA SER A 11 -0.04 -8.48 8.03
C SER A 11 0.60 -7.62 6.93
N GLY A 12 -0.17 -6.72 6.34
CA GLY A 12 0.31 -5.89 5.22
C GLY A 12 1.46 -4.97 5.64
N ASP A 13 1.47 -4.45 6.87
CA ASP A 13 2.56 -3.64 7.40
C ASP A 13 3.88 -4.43 7.51
N GLN A 14 3.81 -5.71 7.90
CA GLN A 14 4.98 -6.59 7.89
C GLN A 14 5.47 -6.84 6.46
N LEU A 15 4.57 -7.06 5.50
CA LEU A 15 4.95 -7.27 4.11
C LEU A 15 5.63 -6.02 3.50
N ILE A 16 5.13 -4.81 3.79
CA ILE A 16 5.75 -3.57 3.34
C ILE A 16 7.20 -3.49 3.86
N LYS A 17 7.42 -3.77 5.14
CA LYS A 17 8.77 -3.79 5.74
C LYS A 17 9.67 -4.80 5.04
N ILE A 18 9.18 -6.02 4.77
CA ILE A 18 9.96 -7.04 4.06
C ILE A 18 10.37 -6.52 2.68
N ILE A 19 9.42 -5.99 1.90
CA ILE A 19 9.70 -5.48 0.56
C ILE A 19 10.74 -4.35 0.60
N ARG A 20 10.56 -3.35 1.46
CA ARG A 20 11.49 -2.21 1.56
C ARG A 20 12.89 -2.61 2.02
N ASN A 21 13.03 -3.72 2.74
CA ASN A 21 14.32 -4.28 3.15
C ASN A 21 14.89 -5.33 2.18
N THR A 22 14.22 -5.63 1.06
CA THR A 22 14.66 -6.64 0.09
C THR A 22 15.22 -5.95 -1.17
N PRO A 23 16.55 -5.92 -1.39
CA PRO A 23 17.19 -5.08 -2.42
C PRO A 23 16.64 -5.25 -3.84
N GLU A 24 16.22 -6.45 -4.21
CA GLU A 24 15.72 -6.81 -5.53
C GLU A 24 14.33 -6.22 -5.83
N ILE A 25 13.53 -5.97 -4.79
CA ILE A 25 12.12 -5.55 -4.90
C ILE A 25 11.78 -4.29 -4.11
N LYS A 26 12.74 -3.69 -3.40
CA LYS A 26 12.52 -2.52 -2.54
C LYS A 26 11.91 -1.31 -3.25
N ASN A 27 12.06 -1.21 -4.57
CA ASN A 27 11.56 -0.10 -5.38
C ASN A 27 10.19 -0.40 -6.01
N ILE A 28 9.60 -1.57 -5.80
CA ILE A 28 8.26 -1.85 -6.33
C ILE A 28 7.27 -0.83 -5.74
N PRO A 29 6.48 -0.13 -6.55
CA PRO A 29 5.47 0.79 -6.02
C PRO A 29 4.39 0.04 -5.24
N ILE A 30 4.05 0.50 -4.04
CA ILE A 30 3.06 -0.13 -3.16
C ILE A 30 1.90 0.83 -2.94
N LEU A 31 0.70 0.42 -3.37
CA LEU A 31 -0.55 1.11 -3.09
C LEU A 31 -1.37 0.27 -2.10
N VAL A 32 -1.65 0.84 -0.93
CA VAL A 32 -2.38 0.17 0.14
C VAL A 32 -3.88 0.49 0.05
N LEU A 33 -4.71 -0.52 0.27
CA LEU A 33 -6.16 -0.50 0.23
C LEU A 33 -6.69 -1.01 1.58
N SER A 34 -7.24 -0.16 2.45
CA SER A 34 -7.64 -0.61 3.79
C SER A 34 -8.86 0.11 4.36
N ALA A 35 -9.62 -0.57 5.22
CA ALA A 35 -10.68 0.03 6.04
C ALA A 35 -10.17 0.49 7.43
N SER A 36 -8.88 0.30 7.73
CA SER A 36 -8.28 0.66 9.02
C SER A 36 -8.24 2.17 9.21
N VAL A 37 -8.69 2.65 10.37
CA VAL A 37 -8.73 4.08 10.75
C VAL A 37 -7.33 4.69 10.67
N ASP A 38 -6.33 4.01 11.24
CA ASP A 38 -4.93 4.47 11.25
C ASP A 38 -4.14 3.93 10.04
N GLY A 39 -4.83 3.36 9.05
CA GLY A 39 -4.19 2.63 7.96
C GLY A 39 -3.28 3.49 7.09
N ARG A 40 -3.64 4.76 6.88
CA ARG A 40 -2.86 5.70 6.07
C ARG A 40 -1.50 5.98 6.69
N ASP A 41 -1.50 6.44 7.95
CA ASP A 41 -0.28 6.82 8.66
C ASP A 41 0.67 5.62 8.80
N VAL A 42 0.13 4.43 9.08
CA VAL A 42 0.90 3.19 9.13
C VAL A 42 1.51 2.85 7.77
N ALA A 43 0.72 2.90 6.69
CA ALA A 43 1.19 2.55 5.36
C ALA A 43 2.30 3.50 4.88
N GLU A 44 2.06 4.81 4.97
CA GLU A 44 2.99 5.85 4.53
C GLU A 44 4.28 5.83 5.38
N GLY A 45 4.16 5.67 6.71
CA GLY A 45 5.32 5.56 7.62
C GLY A 45 6.22 4.35 7.35
N LEU A 46 5.70 3.32 6.68
CA LEU A 46 6.45 2.13 6.26
C LEU A 46 6.97 2.22 4.82
N GLY A 47 6.71 3.33 4.14
CA GLY A 47 7.16 3.60 2.79
C GLY A 47 6.23 3.06 1.71
N ALA A 48 4.92 2.90 1.98
CA ALA A 48 3.96 2.78 0.89
C ALA A 48 3.97 4.05 0.02
N ASN A 49 3.72 3.91 -1.27
CA ASN A 49 3.67 5.02 -2.22
C ASN A 49 2.30 5.70 -2.25
N GLY A 50 1.25 4.99 -1.82
CA GLY A 50 -0.09 5.55 -1.74
C GLY A 50 -1.00 4.71 -0.84
N PHE A 51 -2.13 5.32 -0.50
CA PHE A 51 -3.17 4.71 0.33
C PHE A 51 -4.56 5.13 -0.16
N ILE A 52 -5.47 4.15 -0.25
CA ILE A 52 -6.90 4.35 -0.50
C ILE A 52 -7.70 3.73 0.64
N ALA A 53 -8.60 4.52 1.22
CA ALA A 53 -9.53 4.06 2.25
C ALA A 53 -10.68 3.27 1.62
N LYS A 54 -11.11 2.18 2.26
CA LYS A 54 -12.36 1.50 1.90
C LYS A 54 -13.57 2.21 2.55
N PRO A 55 -14.73 2.29 1.88
CA PRO A 55 -14.97 1.88 0.49
C PRO A 55 -14.38 2.88 -0.52
N PHE A 56 -14.00 2.38 -1.69
CA PHE A 56 -13.50 3.16 -2.82
C PHE A 56 -14.20 2.75 -4.11
N ASP A 57 -14.16 3.59 -5.13
CA ASP A 57 -14.65 3.26 -6.47
C ASP A 57 -13.50 2.94 -7.46
N LEU A 58 -13.86 2.55 -8.69
CA LEU A 58 -12.87 2.21 -9.73
C LEU A 58 -12.06 3.42 -10.21
N ASN A 59 -12.64 4.63 -10.17
CA ASN A 59 -11.95 5.84 -10.60
C ASN A 59 -10.85 6.21 -9.59
N GLU A 60 -11.16 6.14 -8.29
CA GLU A 60 -10.21 6.36 -7.20
C GLU A 60 -9.01 5.40 -7.29
N ILE A 61 -9.27 4.11 -7.50
CA ILE A 61 -8.20 3.11 -7.70
C ILE A 61 -7.36 3.45 -8.92
N THR A 62 -8.00 3.71 -10.06
CA THR A 62 -7.31 3.94 -11.33
C THR A 62 -6.43 5.18 -11.26
N SER A 63 -6.95 6.29 -10.71
CA SER A 63 -6.17 7.52 -10.48
C SER A 63 -4.97 7.26 -9.59
N SER A 64 -5.17 6.60 -8.44
CA SER A 64 -4.09 6.33 -7.50
C SER A 64 -3.01 5.40 -8.07
N ILE A 65 -3.39 4.44 -8.92
CA ILE A 65 -2.42 3.59 -9.63
C ILE A 65 -1.56 4.44 -10.56
N HIS A 66 -2.16 5.36 -11.31
CA HIS A 66 -1.40 6.27 -12.19
C HIS A 66 -0.43 7.14 -11.39
N ASP A 67 -0.88 7.71 -10.26
CA ASP A 67 -0.04 8.57 -9.41
C ASP A 67 1.17 7.81 -8.84
N VAL A 68 0.94 6.58 -8.37
CA VAL A 68 1.99 5.73 -7.78
C VAL A 68 2.97 5.18 -8.82
N LEU A 69 2.59 5.07 -10.09
CA LEU A 69 3.48 4.65 -11.18
C LEU A 69 4.26 5.81 -11.82
N ALA A 70 3.79 7.04 -11.65
CA ALA A 70 4.41 8.25 -12.18
C ALA A 70 5.45 8.88 -11.23
N SER A 71 5.56 8.37 -10.00
CA SER A 71 6.50 8.80 -8.95
C SER A 71 7.78 7.97 -8.93
#